data_AF-A0A6G4P6H0-F1
#
_entry.id   AF-A0A6G4P6H0-F1
#
_cell.length_a   1.000
_cell.length_b   1.000
_cell.length_c   1.000
_cell.angle_alpha   90.00
_cell.angle_beta   90.00
_cell.angle_gamma   90.00
#
_symmetry.space_group_name_H-M   'P 1'
#
loop_
_entity.id
_entity.type
_entity.pdbx_description
1 polymer ?
#
loop_
_entity_poly.entity_id
_entity_poly.type
_entity_poly.pdbx_seq_one_letter_code
_entity_poly.pdbx_strand_id
1 'polypeptide(L)'
;WDRNWPEETKRQVIRDAWLIHRHKGTISALRRAIEPLGYLIRVSEWWEFGGEPGTFTVEVGTLDSGVTEEMYLEMERLIADARPVSRHMTGLNIIQEIPGDIFAAAATYDGEVITIYPDD
;
A
#
# COMPACT_ATOMS: atom_id res chain seq x y z
N TRP A 1 -14.61 -11.33 8.29
CA TRP A 1 -15.51 -11.95 7.30
C TRP A 1 -16.36 -10.89 6.64
N ASP A 2 -16.37 -10.86 5.31
CA ASP A 2 -17.31 -10.10 4.49
C ASP A 2 -18.10 -11.06 3.59
N ARG A 3 -19.41 -10.82 3.48
CA ARG A 3 -20.32 -11.62 2.64
C ARG A 3 -20.14 -11.33 1.15
N ASN A 4 -19.57 -10.19 0.80
CA ASN A 4 -19.41 -9.76 -0.59
C ASN A 4 -18.09 -10.26 -1.22
N TRP A 5 -17.19 -10.86 -0.43
CA TRP A 5 -15.94 -11.42 -0.96
C TRP A 5 -16.17 -12.49 -2.03
N PRO A 6 -15.26 -12.59 -3.03
CA PRO A 6 -15.22 -13.72 -3.95
C PRO A 6 -15.16 -15.05 -3.20
N GLU A 7 -15.73 -16.10 -3.80
CA GLU A 7 -15.79 -17.43 -3.17
C GLU A 7 -14.39 -17.97 -2.85
N GLU A 8 -13.41 -17.75 -3.73
CA GLU A 8 -12.03 -18.18 -3.49
C GLU A 8 -11.43 -17.48 -2.26
N THR A 9 -11.60 -16.17 -2.12
CA THR A 9 -11.16 -15.41 -0.93
C THR A 9 -11.81 -15.95 0.34
N LYS A 10 -13.12 -16.23 0.31
CA LYS A 10 -13.82 -16.85 1.45
C LYS A 10 -13.23 -18.20 1.83
N ARG A 11 -12.97 -19.07 0.85
CA ARG A 11 -12.34 -20.39 1.05
C ARG A 11 -10.94 -20.23 1.62
N GLN A 12 -10.15 -19.29 1.12
CA GLN A 12 -8.80 -19.01 1.60
C GLN A 12 -8.80 -18.54 3.07
N VAL A 13 -9.64 -17.57 3.42
CA VAL A 13 -9.77 -17.09 4.81
C VAL A 13 -10.15 -18.22 5.77
N ILE A 14 -11.04 -19.13 5.37
CA ILE A 14 -11.40 -20.30 6.19
C ILE A 14 -10.21 -21.25 6.35
N ARG A 15 -9.45 -21.52 5.26
CA ARG A 15 -8.24 -22.36 5.32
C ARG A 15 -7.19 -21.78 6.27
N ASP A 16 -6.97 -20.46 6.21
CA ASP A 16 -5.92 -19.79 6.99
C ASP A 16 -6.32 -19.49 8.43
N ALA A 17 -7.62 -19.48 8.75
CA ALA A 17 -8.15 -19.13 10.06
C ALA A 17 -7.44 -19.87 11.20
N TRP A 18 -7.22 -21.18 11.07
CA TRP A 18 -6.57 -21.96 12.12
C TRP A 18 -5.15 -21.45 12.44
N LEU A 19 -4.33 -21.15 11.42
CA LEU A 19 -2.99 -20.61 11.61
C LEU A 19 -3.02 -19.19 12.18
N ILE A 20 -3.91 -18.34 11.67
CA ILE A 20 -4.08 -16.97 12.16
C ILE A 20 -4.44 -16.99 13.64
N HIS A 21 -5.47 -17.75 14.03
CA HIS A 21 -5.92 -17.85 15.42
C HIS A 21 -4.86 -18.46 16.34
N ARG A 22 -4.14 -19.50 15.90
CA ARG A 22 -3.06 -20.12 16.67
C ARG A 22 -1.88 -19.18 16.92
N HIS A 23 -1.60 -18.28 15.97
CA HIS A 23 -0.45 -17.38 16.02
C HIS A 23 -0.85 -15.90 16.14
N LYS A 24 -2.04 -15.60 16.66
CA LYS A 24 -2.51 -14.23 16.86
C LYS A 24 -1.46 -13.40 17.60
N GLY A 25 -1.35 -12.15 17.20
CA GLY A 25 -0.36 -11.21 17.72
C GLY A 25 1.04 -11.32 17.12
N THR A 26 1.27 -12.23 16.17
CA THR A 26 2.53 -12.29 15.43
C THR A 26 2.43 -11.53 14.11
N ILE A 27 3.58 -11.08 13.59
CA ILE A 27 3.67 -10.51 12.24
C ILE A 27 3.17 -11.52 11.20
N SER A 28 3.39 -12.83 11.42
CA SER A 28 2.87 -13.86 10.50
C SER A 28 1.34 -13.91 10.48
N ALA A 29 0.67 -13.73 11.63
CA ALA A 29 -0.79 -13.70 11.66
C ALA A 29 -1.34 -12.43 10.97
N LEU A 30 -0.69 -11.28 11.17
CA LEU A 30 -1.04 -10.04 10.46
C LEU A 30 -0.92 -10.22 8.94
N ARG A 31 0.18 -10.80 8.45
CA ARG A 31 0.38 -11.06 7.01
C ARG A 31 -0.69 -11.97 6.44
N ARG A 32 -0.96 -13.11 7.09
CA ARG A 32 -1.97 -14.09 6.64
C ARG A 32 -3.41 -13.56 6.69
N ALA A 33 -3.70 -12.62 7.60
CA ALA A 33 -5.03 -12.02 7.68
C ALA A 33 -5.35 -11.14 6.46
N ILE A 34 -4.34 -10.58 5.80
CA ILE A 34 -4.49 -9.59 4.73
C ILE A 34 -4.18 -10.18 3.34
N GLU A 35 -3.30 -11.18 3.27
CA GLU A 35 -2.91 -11.89 2.04
C GLU A 35 -4.09 -12.35 1.14
N PRO A 36 -5.23 -12.87 1.66
CA PRO A 36 -6.36 -13.30 0.83
C PRO A 36 -7.02 -12.18 0.01
N LEU A 37 -6.76 -10.92 0.36
CA LEU A 37 -7.26 -9.74 -0.37
C LEU A 37 -6.30 -9.28 -1.49
N GLY A 38 -5.17 -9.98 -1.67
CA GLY A 38 -4.18 -9.64 -2.70
C GLY A 38 -3.21 -8.52 -2.31
N TYR A 39 -3.18 -8.13 -1.03
CA TYR A 39 -2.29 -7.08 -0.55
C TYR A 39 -1.07 -7.67 0.18
N LEU A 40 0.07 -7.00 0.01
CA LEU A 40 1.28 -7.27 0.77
C LEU A 40 1.45 -6.20 1.83
N ILE A 41 1.84 -6.63 3.03
CA ILE A 41 2.13 -5.71 4.13
C ILE A 41 3.57 -5.78 4.60
N ARG A 42 4.09 -4.61 4.97
CA ARG A 42 5.29 -4.45 5.78
C ARG A 42 4.86 -3.92 7.15
N VAL A 43 5.26 -4.63 8.20
CA VAL A 43 5.05 -4.19 9.58
C VAL A 43 6.38 -3.67 10.09
N SER A 44 6.39 -2.45 10.64
CA SER A 44 7.56 -1.85 11.26
C SER A 44 7.28 -1.63 12.74
N GLU A 45 8.13 -2.18 13.60
CA GLU A 45 8.00 -2.04 15.06
C GLU A 45 8.69 -0.76 15.55
N TRP A 46 8.25 -0.22 16.69
CA TRP A 46 8.70 1.07 17.22
C TRP A 46 10.22 1.25 17.29
N TRP A 47 10.99 0.19 17.55
CA TRP A 47 12.44 0.26 17.63
C TRP A 47 13.11 0.45 16.26
N GLU A 48 12.40 0.18 15.15
CA GLU A 48 12.93 0.35 13.78
C GLU A 48 12.82 1.79 13.30
N PHE A 49 11.83 2.54 13.78
CA PHE A 49 11.58 3.93 13.38
C PHE A 49 11.69 4.96 14.52
N GLY A 50 12.09 4.52 15.72
CA GLY A 50 12.22 5.39 16.89
C GLY A 50 10.89 5.87 17.48
N GLY A 51 9.83 5.06 17.35
CA GLY A 51 8.49 5.34 17.87
C GLY A 51 8.32 5.09 19.36
N GLU A 52 7.09 5.29 19.84
CA GLU A 52 6.71 4.99 21.23
C GLU A 52 6.78 3.48 21.52
N PRO A 53 7.40 3.04 22.63
CA PRO A 53 7.48 1.63 22.98
C PRO A 53 6.12 0.92 23.00
N GLY A 54 6.05 -0.24 22.34
CA GLY A 54 4.82 -1.03 22.22
C GLY A 54 3.93 -0.64 21.04
N THR A 55 4.39 0.26 20.17
CA THR A 55 3.68 0.65 18.95
C THR A 55 4.26 0.03 17.68
N PHE A 56 3.49 0.04 16.61
CA PHE A 56 3.94 -0.39 15.28
C PHE A 56 3.20 0.39 14.19
N THR A 57 3.78 0.41 13.00
CA THR A 57 3.15 0.91 11.78
C THR A 57 2.99 -0.22 10.77
N VAL A 58 1.97 -0.10 9.91
CA VAL A 58 1.73 -1.04 8.82
C VAL A 58 1.77 -0.26 7.51
N GLU A 59 2.57 -0.74 6.57
CA GLU A 59 2.57 -0.26 5.19
C GLU A 59 1.93 -1.32 4.31
N VAL A 60 1.01 -0.92 3.46
CA VAL A 60 0.30 -1.79 2.52
C VAL A 60 0.62 -1.35 1.11
N GLY A 61 1.17 -2.28 0.31
CA GLY A 61 1.33 -2.09 -1.11
C GLY A 61 0.06 -2.51 -1.86
N THR A 62 -0.51 -1.63 -2.68
CA THR A 62 -1.59 -1.98 -3.60
C THR A 62 -1.03 -2.13 -5.01
N LEU A 63 -1.30 -3.28 -5.65
CA LEU A 63 -0.75 -3.60 -6.96
C LEU A 63 -1.55 -2.98 -8.12
N ASP A 64 -2.90 -2.95 -8.03
CA ASP A 64 -3.72 -2.54 -9.17
C ASP A 64 -5.04 -1.84 -8.81
N SER A 65 -5.54 -1.97 -7.58
CA SER A 65 -6.80 -1.35 -7.15
C SER A 65 -6.55 -0.05 -6.41
N GLY A 66 -7.29 1.00 -6.79
CA GLY A 66 -7.33 2.27 -6.05
C GLY A 66 -7.65 2.08 -4.56
N VAL A 67 -7.20 3.02 -3.74
CA VAL A 67 -7.51 3.03 -2.31
C VAL A 67 -8.92 3.56 -2.08
N THR A 68 -9.88 2.66 -1.89
CA THR A 68 -11.23 3.04 -1.46
C THR A 68 -11.33 3.10 0.07
N GLU A 69 -12.24 3.90 0.59
CA GLU A 69 -12.51 4.00 2.03
C GLU A 69 -12.96 2.64 2.62
N GLU A 70 -13.79 1.90 1.88
CA GLU A 70 -14.26 0.57 2.27
C GLU A 70 -13.10 -0.41 2.45
N MET A 71 -12.11 -0.35 1.55
CA MET A 71 -10.90 -1.16 1.62
C MET A 71 -10.03 -0.77 2.82
N TYR A 72 -9.88 0.53 3.08
CA TYR A 72 -9.16 1.04 4.25
C TYR A 72 -9.78 0.50 5.55
N LEU A 73 -11.10 0.62 5.70
CA LEU A 73 -11.83 0.16 6.88
C LEU A 73 -11.71 -1.36 7.08
N GLU A 74 -11.76 -2.13 5.99
CA GLU A 74 -11.62 -3.58 6.08
C GLU A 74 -10.19 -4.00 6.48
N MET A 75 -9.17 -3.32 5.97
CA MET A 75 -7.78 -3.54 6.40
C MET A 75 -7.59 -3.22 7.89
N GLU A 76 -8.12 -2.08 8.35
CA GLU A 76 -8.07 -1.71 9.76
C GLU A 76 -8.74 -2.78 10.63
N ARG A 77 -9.92 -3.26 10.21
CA ARG A 77 -10.66 -4.32 10.91
C ARG A 77 -9.85 -5.62 11.01
N LEU A 78 -9.24 -6.06 9.91
CA LEU A 78 -8.47 -7.31 9.88
C LEU A 78 -7.19 -7.22 10.71
N ILE A 79 -6.49 -6.08 10.65
CA ILE A 79 -5.32 -5.81 11.50
C ILE A 79 -5.73 -5.79 12.97
N ALA A 80 -6.85 -5.14 13.31
CA ALA A 80 -7.35 -5.08 14.67
C ALA A 80 -7.69 -6.46 15.25
N ASP A 81 -8.20 -7.38 14.43
CA ASP A 81 -8.47 -8.76 14.85
C ASP A 81 -7.18 -9.57 15.07
N ALA A 82 -6.17 -9.39 14.23
CA ALA A 82 -4.94 -10.19 14.29
C ALA A 82 -3.85 -9.64 15.22
N ARG A 83 -3.84 -8.33 15.53
CA ARG A 83 -2.80 -7.71 16.36
C ARG A 83 -2.87 -8.15 17.84
N PRO A 84 -1.75 -8.11 18.59
CA PRO A 84 -1.81 -8.24 20.04
C PRO A 84 -2.57 -7.06 20.64
N VAL A 85 -3.40 -7.30 21.65
CA VAL A 85 -4.13 -6.22 22.36
C VAL A 85 -3.17 -5.25 23.06
N SER A 86 -2.00 -5.73 23.50
CA SER A 86 -0.96 -4.93 24.14
C SER A 86 -0.12 -4.09 23.18
N ARG A 87 -0.30 -4.23 21.86
CA ARG A 87 0.42 -3.44 20.85
C ARG A 87 -0.55 -2.58 20.07
N HIS A 88 -0.21 -1.31 19.91
CA HIS A 88 -1.07 -0.33 19.26
C HIS A 88 -0.50 0.07 17.91
N MET A 89 -1.33 -0.02 16.87
CA MET A 89 -0.97 0.50 15.55
C MET A 89 -1.11 2.02 15.59
N THR A 90 -0.03 2.74 15.28
CA THR A 90 -0.01 4.22 15.26
C THR A 90 -0.18 4.80 13.86
N GLY A 91 0.02 3.99 12.82
CA GLY A 91 -0.15 4.42 11.44
C GLY A 91 -0.39 3.26 10.48
N LEU A 92 -1.24 3.52 9.48
CA LEU A 92 -1.49 2.68 8.32
C LEU A 92 -1.15 3.49 7.06
N ASN A 93 -0.02 3.17 6.44
CA ASN A 93 0.44 3.81 5.21
C ASN A 93 0.02 2.96 4.01
N ILE A 94 -0.64 3.55 3.03
CA ILE A 94 -1.00 2.84 1.79
C ILE A 94 -0.18 3.43 0.65
N ILE A 95 0.63 2.59 0.03
CA ILE A 95 1.52 2.95 -1.05
C ILE A 95 0.94 2.34 -2.32
N GLN A 96 0.65 3.19 -3.30
CA GLN A 96 0.20 2.78 -4.62
C GLN A 96 1.22 3.23 -5.66
N GLU A 97 1.68 2.30 -6.48
CA GLU A 97 2.48 2.60 -7.67
C GLU A 97 1.55 2.62 -8.88
N ILE A 98 1.47 3.76 -9.57
CA ILE A 98 0.68 3.91 -10.80
C ILE A 98 1.66 4.05 -11.96
N PRO A 99 1.86 3.02 -12.79
CA PRO A 99 2.69 3.15 -13.98
C PRO A 99 2.04 4.11 -14.98
N GLY A 100 2.82 5.02 -15.56
CA GLY A 100 2.35 5.97 -16.56
C GLY A 100 3.47 6.53 -17.42
N ASP A 101 3.14 6.82 -18.68
CA ASP A 101 4.09 7.42 -19.62
C ASP A 101 4.10 8.94 -19.49
N ILE A 102 5.30 9.52 -19.33
CA ILE A 102 5.49 10.97 -19.34
C ILE A 102 6.11 11.35 -20.68
N PHE A 103 5.36 12.11 -21.48
CA PHE A 103 5.85 12.65 -22.75
C PHE A 103 6.41 14.05 -22.52
N ALA A 104 7.71 14.22 -22.77
CA ALA A 104 8.38 15.53 -22.75
C ALA A 104 8.76 15.93 -24.18
N ALA A 105 8.45 17.17 -24.57
CA ALA A 105 8.83 17.74 -25.86
C ALA A 105 9.44 19.14 -25.66
N ALA A 106 10.44 19.48 -26.47
CA ALA A 106 11.03 20.81 -26.52
C ALA A 106 11.03 21.30 -27.97
N ALA A 107 10.70 22.58 -28.17
CA ALA A 107 10.82 23.25 -29.44
C ALA A 107 11.74 24.47 -29.26
N THR A 108 12.70 24.63 -30.16
CA THR A 108 13.58 25.80 -30.21
C THR A 108 13.34 26.54 -31.51
N TYR A 109 13.17 27.85 -31.45
CA TYR A 109 13.13 28.71 -32.62
C TYR A 109 14.41 29.55 -32.64
N ASP A 110 15.17 29.43 -33.72
CA ASP A 110 16.33 30.27 -33.99
C ASP A 110 16.00 31.21 -35.14
N GLY A 111 16.44 32.46 -35.02
CA GLY A 111 16.10 33.52 -35.96
C GLY A 111 17.31 34.40 -36.21
N GLU A 112 17.71 34.51 -37.48
CA GLU A 112 18.79 35.38 -37.91
C GLU A 112 18.21 36.60 -38.63
N VAL A 113 18.72 37.80 -38.31
CA VAL A 113 18.38 39.04 -39.03
C VAL A 113 19.59 39.43 -39.88
N ILE A 114 19.45 39.31 -41.21
CA ILE A 114 20.48 39.70 -42.17
C ILE A 114 20.06 41.00 -42.84
N THR A 115 20.91 42.02 -42.75
CA THR A 115 20.77 43.28 -43.48
C THR A 115 21.68 43.25 -44.70
N ILE A 116 21.10 43.28 -45.90
CA ILE A 116 21.85 43.32 -47.16
C ILE A 116 21.97 44.78 -47.61
N TYR A 117 23.21 45.24 -47.83
CA TYR A 117 23.50 46.53 -48.44
C TYR A 117 23.73 46.35 -49.95
N PRO A 118 23.31 47.31 -50.79
CA PRO A 118 23.61 47.29 -52.21
C PRO A 118 25.09 47.56 -52.48
N ASP A 119 25.62 46.96 -53.55
CA ASP A 119 26.98 47.23 -54.06
C ASP A 119 27.02 48.59 -54.81
N ASP A 120 28.15 49.31 -54.68
CA ASP A 120 28.43 50.64 -55.26
C ASP A 120 28.26 50.74 -56.79
#